data_AF-A0A9D9G5U0-F1
#
_entry.id   AF-A0A9D9G5U0-F1
#
_cell.length_a   1.000
_cell.length_b   1.000
_cell.length_c   1.000
_cell.angle_alpha   90.00
_cell.angle_beta   90.00
_cell.angle_gamma   90.00
#
_symmetry.space_group_name_H-M   'P 1'
#
loop_
_entity.id
_entity.type
_entity.pdbx_description
1 polymer ?
#
loop_
_entity_poly.entity_id
_entity_poly.type
_entity_poly.pdbx_seq_one_letter_code
_entity_poly.pdbx_strand_id
1 'polypeptide(L)'
;PRSGLALKHGITIVNSPGTIDADYRGEIGVILMNTGAEDFVVNDGERICQMVVKEYTRVEWIASETLETSERGEGGFGHTGVK
;
A
#
# COMPACT_ATOMS: atom_id res chain seq x y z
N PRO A 1 7.04 1.90 -0.73
CA PRO A 1 8.42 1.34 -0.63
C PRO A 1 9.18 1.54 -1.95
N ARG A 2 10.52 1.62 -1.91
CA ARG A 2 11.36 1.57 -3.13
C ARG A 2 11.78 0.12 -3.38
N SER A 3 11.63 -0.37 -4.61
CA SER A 3 11.89 -1.78 -4.96
C SER A 3 13.32 -2.22 -4.62
N GLY A 4 14.32 -1.36 -4.88
CA GLY A 4 15.72 -1.66 -4.58
C GLY A 4 16.00 -1.85 -3.08
N LEU A 5 15.40 -1.02 -2.22
CA LEU A 5 15.56 -1.13 -0.76
C LEU A 5 14.84 -2.38 -0.22
N ALA A 6 13.65 -2.67 -0.72
CA ALA A 6 12.91 -3.87 -0.35
C ALA A 6 13.64 -5.16 -0.77
N LEU A 7 14.09 -5.25 -2.02
CA LEU A 7 14.72 -6.46 -2.56
C LEU A 7 16.11 -6.73 -1.96
N LYS A 8 16.93 -5.68 -1.80
CA LYS A 8 18.34 -5.83 -1.40
C LYS A 8 18.56 -5.78 0.11
N HIS A 9 17.71 -5.06 0.84
CA HIS A 9 17.91 -4.77 2.26
C HIS A 9 16.71 -5.13 3.13
N GLY A 10 15.60 -5.63 2.56
CA GLY A 10 14.40 -5.97 3.34
C GLY A 10 13.69 -4.74 3.93
N ILE A 11 13.91 -3.54 3.38
CA ILE A 11 13.28 -2.32 3.90
C ILE A 11 11.93 -2.10 3.24
N THR A 12 10.89 -2.11 4.07
CA THR A 12 9.51 -1.89 3.68
C THR A 12 8.85 -0.78 4.51
N ILE A 13 7.58 -0.53 4.26
CA ILE A 13 6.75 0.44 5.00
C ILE A 13 5.55 -0.32 5.55
N VAL A 14 5.33 -0.27 6.86
CA VAL A 14 4.32 -1.08 7.56
C VAL A 14 2.91 -0.83 7.04
N ASN A 15 2.56 0.45 6.83
CA ASN A 15 1.25 0.86 6.36
C ASN A 15 1.18 0.99 4.83
N SER A 16 2.05 0.32 4.08
CA SER A 16 2.06 0.45 2.61
C SER A 16 0.80 -0.18 1.97
N PRO A 17 0.12 0.52 1.03
CA PRO A 17 0.36 1.91 0.64
C PRO A 17 -0.14 2.91 1.71
N GLY A 18 0.75 3.80 2.17
CA GLY A 18 0.37 4.83 3.13
C GLY A 18 -0.53 5.86 2.47
N THR A 19 -1.72 6.06 3.01
CA THR A 19 -2.69 7.04 2.52
C THR A 19 -2.52 8.38 3.24
N ILE A 20 -2.42 9.46 2.47
CA ILE A 20 -2.39 10.83 2.99
C ILE A 20 -3.69 11.52 2.57
N ASP A 21 -4.47 11.99 3.54
CA ASP A 21 -5.73 12.66 3.29
C ASP A 21 -5.53 14.03 2.64
N ALA A 22 -6.49 14.44 1.81
CA ALA A 22 -6.39 15.68 1.01
C ALA A 22 -6.34 16.97 1.85
N ASP A 23 -6.85 16.93 3.08
CA ASP A 23 -6.85 18.04 4.03
C ASP A 23 -5.70 17.98 5.05
N TYR A 24 -4.84 16.96 5.00
CA TYR A 24 -3.65 16.87 5.85
C TYR A 24 -2.64 17.97 5.52
N ARG A 25 -2.11 18.63 6.56
CA ARG A 25 -1.13 19.74 6.44
C ARG A 25 0.10 19.56 7.34
N GLY A 26 0.20 18.44 8.04
CA GLY A 26 1.35 18.12 8.89
C GLY A 26 2.54 17.59 8.09
N GLU A 27 3.60 17.27 8.82
CA GLU A 27 4.78 16.61 8.27
C GLU A 27 4.47 15.16 7.87
N ILE A 28 4.96 14.75 6.70
CA ILE A 28 4.79 13.36 6.22
C ILE A 28 5.86 12.47 6.87
N GLY A 29 5.43 11.62 7.80
CA GLY A 29 6.26 10.55 8.36
C GLY A 29 6.20 9.26 7.54
N VAL A 30 7.27 8.46 7.61
CA VAL A 30 7.36 7.13 6.96
C VAL A 30 7.60 6.06 8.02
N ILE A 31 6.66 5.12 8.16
CA ILE A 31 6.75 4.02 9.13
C ILE A 31 7.57 2.88 8.52
N LEU A 32 8.89 3.04 8.52
CA LEU A 32 9.83 2.02 8.01
C LEU A 32 9.83 0.76 8.87
N MET A 33 9.98 -0.38 8.21
CA MET A 33 10.23 -1.67 8.85
C MET A 33 11.39 -2.37 8.15
N ASN A 34 12.33 -2.88 8.95
CA ASN A 34 13.38 -3.77 8.48
C ASN A 34 12.92 -5.22 8.64
N THR A 35 12.71 -5.92 7.53
CA THR A 35 12.42 -7.36 7.49
C THR A 35 13.65 -8.17 7.06
N GLY A 36 14.80 -7.52 6.88
CA GLY A 36 16.08 -8.15 6.61
C GLY A 36 16.71 -8.74 7.87
N ALA A 37 17.79 -9.50 7.67
CA ALA A 37 18.57 -10.08 8.77
C ALA A 37 19.66 -9.15 9.31
N GLU A 38 20.01 -8.11 8.54
CA GLU A 38 21.09 -7.17 8.86
C GLU A 38 20.52 -5.82 9.25
N ASP A 39 21.25 -5.09 10.10
CA ASP A 39 20.94 -3.70 10.42
C ASP A 39 20.98 -2.81 9.16
N PHE A 40 20.06 -1.85 9.10
CA PHE A 40 20.01 -0.87 8.02
C PHE A 40 20.03 0.55 8.59
N VAL A 41 21.07 1.31 8.23
CA VAL A 41 21.24 2.70 8.68
C VAL A 41 20.67 3.64 7.62
N VAL A 42 19.68 4.44 8.01
CA VAL A 42 19.16 5.53 7.18
C VAL A 42 19.98 6.79 7.45
N ASN A 43 20.50 7.41 6.40
CA ASN A 43 21.26 8.65 6.51
C ASN A 43 20.41 9.86 6.09
N ASP A 44 20.74 11.05 6.61
CA ASP A 44 20.11 12.29 6.16
C ASP A 44 20.27 12.49 4.65
N GLY A 45 19.20 12.95 4.00
CA GLY A 45 19.13 13.08 2.53
C GLY A 45 18.94 11.76 1.76
N GLU A 46 18.91 10.60 2.42
CA GLU A 46 18.70 9.32 1.75
C GLU A 46 17.25 9.15 1.27
N ARG A 47 17.08 8.70 0.03
CA ARG A 47 15.77 8.44 -0.55
C ARG A 47 15.20 7.11 -0.04
N ILE A 48 14.33 7.15 0.97
CA ILE A 48 13.78 5.94 1.63
C ILE A 48 12.43 5.45 1.07
N CYS A 49 11.63 6.32 0.46
CA CYS A 49 10.33 5.98 -0.08
C CYS A 49 10.06 6.70 -1.41
N GLN A 50 8.86 6.51 -1.95
CA GLN A 50 8.34 7.22 -3.11
C GLN A 50 6.87 7.51 -2.86
N MET A 51 6.38 8.63 -3.39
CA MET A 51 4.99 9.08 -3.29
C MET A 51 4.38 9.12 -4.69
N VAL A 52 3.12 8.72 -4.79
CA VAL A 52 2.31 8.82 -6.01
C VAL A 52 1.08 9.63 -5.68
N VAL A 53 0.82 10.68 -6.45
CA VAL A 53 -0.42 11.46 -6.37
C VAL A 53 -1.37 10.92 -7.43
N LYS A 54 -2.59 10.57 -7.03
CA LYS A 54 -3.60 9.98 -7.90
C LYS A 54 -4.99 10.52 -7.54
N GLU A 55 -5.87 10.60 -8.54
CA GLU A 55 -7.29 10.87 -8.32
C GLU A 55 -7.95 9.74 -7.52
N TYR A 56 -8.87 10.11 -6.64
CA TYR A 56 -9.71 9.17 -5.90
C TYR A 56 -11.18 9.59 -6.03
N THR A 57 -12.08 8.62 -5.94
CA THR A 57 -13.52 8.84 -6.01
C THR A 57 -14.13 8.74 -4.61
N ARG A 58 -15.03 9.67 -4.28
CA ARG A 58 -15.90 9.54 -3.10
C ARG A 58 -17.08 8.65 -3.45
N VAL A 59 -17.32 7.63 -2.64
CA VAL A 59 -18.45 6.71 -2.82
C VAL A 59 -19.63 7.16 -1.97
N GLU A 60 -20.83 7.07 -2.55
CA GLU A 60 -22.09 7.12 -1.83
C GLU A 60 -22.65 5.70 -1.77
N TRP A 61 -22.93 5.21 -0.57
CA TRP A 61 -23.44 3.85 -0.38
C TRP A 61 -24.95 3.82 -0.57
N ILE A 62 -25.43 2.92 -1.43
CA ILE A 62 -26.85 2.65 -1.63
C ILE A 62 -27.12 1.23 -1.12
N ALA A 63 -27.91 1.11 -0.07
CA ALA A 63 -28.27 -0.20 0.49
C ALA A 63 -29.15 -0.98 -0.49
N SER A 64 -28.88 -2.27 -0.64
CA SER A 64 -29.67 -3.19 -1.46
C SER A 64 -29.79 -4.54 -0.74
N GLU A 65 -30.92 -5.21 -0.91
CA GLU A 65 -31.14 -6.57 -0.38
C GLU A 65 -30.40 -7.62 -1.23
N THR A 66 -30.16 -7.35 -2.51
CA THR A 66 -29.48 -8.26 -3.44
C THR A 66 -28.54 -7.51 -4.38
N LEU A 67 -27.53 -8.21 -4.90
CA LEU A 67 -26.62 -7.73 -5.94
C LEU A 67 -26.79 -8.60 -7.19
N GLU A 68 -26.58 -8.02 -8.37
CA GLU A 68 -26.58 -8.76 -9.63
C GLU A 68 -25.43 -9.79 -9.65
N THR A 69 -25.65 -10.93 -10.33
CA THR A 69 -24.62 -11.94 -10.48
C THR A 69 -23.55 -11.47 -11.45
N SER A 70 -22.29 -11.83 -11.18
CA SER A 70 -21.17 -11.62 -12.10
C SER A 70 -20.51 -12.96 -12.44
N GLU A 71 -19.79 -13.04 -13.56
CA GLU A 71 -19.01 -14.23 -13.92
C GLU A 71 -18.01 -14.65 -12.85
N ARG A 72 -17.53 -13.69 -12.04
CA ARG A 72 -16.62 -13.95 -10.91
C ARG A 72 -17.34 -14.49 -9.67
N GLY A 73 -18.61 -14.15 -9.47
CA GLY A 73 -19.39 -14.50 -8.28
C GLY A 73 -18.66 -14.15 -6.98
N GLU A 74 -18.64 -15.09 -6.04
CA GLU A 74 -17.96 -14.97 -4.73
C GLU A 74 -16.44 -15.28 -4.79
N GLY A 75 -15.87 -15.48 -5.98
CA GLY A 75 -14.48 -15.89 -6.16
C GLY A 75 -13.45 -14.86 -5.63
N GLY A 76 -12.68 -15.24 -4.60
CA GLY A 76 -11.58 -14.47 -4.01
C GLY A 76 -10.32 -15.32 -3.77
N PHE A 77 -9.25 -14.71 -3.26
CA PHE A 77 -8.06 -15.42 -2.73
C PHE A 77 -7.44 -16.49 -3.65
N GLY A 78 -7.15 -16.15 -4.91
CA GLY A 78 -6.57 -17.11 -5.84
C GLY A 78 -7.57 -18.08 -6.47
N HIS A 79 -8.87 -17.74 -6.43
CA HIS A 79 -9.99 -18.45 -7.08
C HIS A 79 -9.74 -18.86 -8.55
N THR A 80 -8.86 -18.18 -9.29
CA THR A 80 -8.49 -18.57 -10.67
C THR A 80 -7.44 -19.68 -10.75
N GLY A 81 -6.96 -20.20 -9.61
CA GLY A 81 -5.90 -21.19 -9.53
C GLY A 81 -4.52 -20.59 -9.82
N VAL A 82 -3.53 -20.98 -9.02
CA VAL A 82 -2.12 -20.85 -9.37
C VAL A 82 -1.60 -22.29 -9.40
N LYS A 83 -1.01 -22.69 -10.52
CA LYS A 83 -0.22 -23.92 -10.57
C LYS A 83 0.84 -23.93 -9.47
#